data_AF-A0A959PW78-F1
#
_entry.id   AF-A0A959PW78-F1
#
_cell.length_a   1.000
_cell.length_b   1.000
_cell.length_c   1.000
_cell.angle_alpha   90.00
_cell.angle_beta   90.00
_cell.angle_gamma   90.00
#
_symmetry.space_group_name_H-M   'P 1'
#
loop_
_entity.id
_entity.type
_entity.pdbx_description
1 polymer ?
#
loop_
_entity_poly.entity_id
_entity_poly.type
_entity_poly.pdbx_seq_one_letter_code
_entity_poly.pdbx_strand_id
1 'polypeptide(L)'
;MDLTGRTTQLFPPLTDPVIDERITTFLIRYDISQIPNLDSTLLGRYLSLIPDDDDFELVLKIEENPAILLSSKNEIDKFIAATKKEDQYFEQGENIKFSLLINKHSNDNVLNVYNLSQFQMFWRNIKSIDLLKALSPMLRNCQKIHFVIREPNFISFRTKGIHFSSDMQEMQAFDEGISNEEVHFGNYQDYPFAPSWFQLIKRPEENNPITDKLDILKALFSIISIFDITSIVDNKLHYKLTGYKTFEGVMEINKDFIKCSSTYYSLYDWGYSSKGNLTDKLGLIRNILSIYLNNNILELDKNILISIKSSYKTYLKENVGRYLEIRSKVFNELSWISQKSSEVVEKYLGNYQRSILTYVSFFVSVFILRILSTGNFVDVFSKDATILSFSFLAISAIFLIFSFWNLRMEKKRLNRKYNNIKSRYRDLLVEKDIDQILDDDKEFKYEMSFVENRLIIYTILWIVTLLVLFSAILTVSSYVNWETLF
;
A
#
# COMPACT_ATOMS: atom_id res chain seq x y z
N MET A 1 49.80 -2.36 -14.21
CA MET A 1 50.06 -2.90 -12.87
C MET A 1 49.34 -2.06 -11.86
N ASP A 2 48.61 -2.73 -10.98
CA ASP A 2 47.96 -2.20 -9.80
C ASP A 2 48.99 -1.71 -8.75
N LEU A 3 48.52 -1.10 -7.66
CA LEU A 3 49.41 -0.59 -6.61
C LEU A 3 50.26 -1.70 -6.01
N THR A 4 49.66 -2.86 -5.71
CA THR A 4 50.35 -4.02 -5.14
C THR A 4 51.53 -4.48 -6.01
N GLY A 5 51.30 -4.69 -7.31
CA GLY A 5 52.34 -5.12 -8.24
C GLY A 5 53.46 -4.10 -8.41
N ARG A 6 53.14 -2.79 -8.37
CA ARG A 6 54.18 -1.75 -8.37
C ARG A 6 54.97 -1.71 -7.06
N THR A 7 54.29 -1.97 -5.94
CA THR A 7 54.92 -2.00 -4.61
C THR A 7 55.98 -3.11 -4.56
N THR A 8 55.62 -4.34 -4.96
CA THR A 8 56.54 -5.47 -4.94
C THR A 8 57.64 -5.39 -6.00
N GLN A 9 57.44 -4.61 -7.06
CA GLN A 9 58.50 -4.31 -8.02
C GLN A 9 59.53 -3.31 -7.45
N LEU A 10 59.06 -2.30 -6.71
CA LEU A 10 59.92 -1.28 -6.09
C LEU A 10 60.60 -1.78 -4.82
N PHE A 11 59.91 -2.62 -4.05
CA PHE A 11 60.37 -3.21 -2.81
C PHE A 11 60.25 -4.74 -2.96
N PRO A 12 61.26 -5.43 -3.52
CA PRO A 12 61.18 -6.87 -3.80
C PRO A 12 61.00 -7.69 -2.52
N PRO A 13 59.90 -8.46 -2.38
CA PRO A 13 59.61 -9.23 -1.17
C PRO A 13 60.55 -10.44 -1.00
N LEU A 14 61.02 -10.65 0.23
CA LEU A 14 61.69 -11.88 0.68
C LEU A 14 60.69 -12.95 1.14
N THR A 15 59.54 -12.51 1.65
CA THR A 15 58.43 -13.34 2.13
C THR A 15 57.12 -12.97 1.44
N ASP A 16 56.14 -13.86 1.44
CA ASP A 16 54.80 -13.54 0.90
C ASP A 16 54.22 -12.27 1.56
N PRO A 17 53.82 -11.26 0.76
CA PRO A 17 53.23 -10.03 1.27
C PRO A 17 51.97 -10.27 2.10
N VAL A 18 51.93 -9.72 3.30
CA VAL A 18 50.68 -9.61 4.08
C VAL A 18 49.95 -8.36 3.59
N ILE A 19 48.87 -8.57 2.85
CA ILE A 19 48.02 -7.51 2.31
C ILE A 19 46.67 -7.57 3.01
N ASP A 20 46.20 -6.44 3.54
CA ASP A 20 44.87 -6.28 4.15
C ASP A 20 44.18 -5.06 3.52
N GLU A 21 42.97 -5.24 3.02
CA GLU A 21 42.21 -4.21 2.33
C GLU A 21 40.80 -4.09 2.93
N ARG A 22 40.53 -2.95 3.56
CA ARG A 22 39.27 -2.64 4.26
C ARG A 22 38.60 -1.40 3.66
N ILE A 23 37.44 -1.05 4.18
CA ILE A 23 36.68 0.15 3.74
C ILE A 23 37.52 1.43 3.90
N THR A 24 38.18 1.59 5.05
CA THR A 24 38.88 2.84 5.42
C THR A 24 40.41 2.72 5.41
N THR A 25 40.97 1.53 5.22
CA THR A 25 42.42 1.30 5.32
C THR A 25 42.90 0.28 4.31
N PHE A 26 44.08 0.50 3.74
CA PHE A 26 44.86 -0.49 2.99
C PHE A 26 46.22 -0.68 3.67
N LEU A 27 46.68 -1.91 3.80
CA LEU A 27 47.96 -2.25 4.39
C LEU A 27 48.67 -3.29 3.54
N ILE A 28 49.95 -3.08 3.26
CA ILE A 28 50.85 -4.09 2.73
C ILE A 28 52.14 -4.10 3.55
N ARG A 29 52.56 -5.27 4.05
CA ARG A 29 53.78 -5.43 4.84
C ARG A 29 54.48 -6.76 4.56
N TYR A 30 55.80 -6.75 4.55
CA TYR A 30 56.67 -7.92 4.35
C TYR A 30 58.13 -7.56 4.63
N ASP A 31 58.98 -8.59 4.65
CA ASP A 31 60.43 -8.42 4.74
C ASP A 31 61.04 -8.30 3.34
N ILE A 32 62.05 -7.45 3.17
CA ILE A 32 62.86 -7.31 1.96
C ILE A 32 64.34 -7.56 2.26
N SER A 33 65.09 -8.07 1.27
CA SER A 33 66.48 -8.52 1.44
C SER A 33 67.55 -7.46 1.19
N GLN A 34 67.17 -6.32 0.61
CA GLN A 34 68.08 -5.23 0.29
C GLN A 34 67.31 -3.91 0.24
N ILE A 35 67.98 -2.81 0.58
CA ILE A 35 67.44 -1.48 0.40
C ILE A 35 67.29 -1.24 -1.11
N PRO A 36 66.08 -0.92 -1.60
CA PRO A 36 65.89 -0.71 -3.02
C PRO A 36 66.59 0.57 -3.47
N ASN A 37 67.14 0.54 -4.68
CA ASN A 37 67.72 1.72 -5.30
C ASN A 37 66.61 2.69 -5.73
N LEU A 38 66.26 3.60 -4.83
CA LEU A 38 65.20 4.58 -5.02
C LEU A 38 65.77 5.91 -5.53
N ASP A 39 65.14 6.46 -6.58
CA ASP A 39 65.29 7.85 -7.00
C ASP A 39 63.98 8.63 -6.77
N SER A 40 64.10 9.96 -6.64
CA SER A 40 62.95 10.83 -6.31
C SER A 40 61.87 10.81 -7.39
N THR A 41 62.24 10.59 -8.65
CA THR A 41 61.30 10.56 -9.78
C THR A 41 60.48 9.27 -9.79
N LEU A 42 61.14 8.14 -9.54
CA LEU A 42 60.56 6.81 -9.46
C LEU A 42 59.60 6.72 -8.27
N LEU A 43 60.05 7.14 -7.07
CA LEU A 43 59.21 7.13 -5.88
C LEU A 43 58.04 8.12 -6.00
N GLY A 44 58.26 9.30 -6.60
CA GLY A 44 57.19 10.26 -6.90
C GLY A 44 56.11 9.70 -7.84
N ARG A 45 56.51 9.02 -8.92
CA ARG A 45 55.59 8.33 -9.85
C ARG A 45 54.85 7.16 -9.22
N TYR A 46 55.43 6.51 -8.23
CA TYR A 46 54.78 5.46 -7.46
C TYR A 46 53.72 6.05 -6.53
N LEU A 47 54.10 7.07 -5.74
CA LEU A 47 53.18 7.72 -4.80
C LEU A 47 52.06 8.49 -5.50
N SER A 48 52.20 8.86 -6.78
CA SER A 48 51.10 9.43 -7.57
C SER A 48 49.97 8.42 -7.86
N LEU A 49 50.17 7.13 -7.60
CA LEU A 49 49.10 6.13 -7.66
C LEU A 49 48.15 6.22 -6.46
N ILE A 50 48.59 6.85 -5.38
CA ILE A 50 47.79 7.16 -4.19
C ILE A 50 47.19 8.57 -4.41
N PRO A 51 45.86 8.70 -4.55
CA PRO A 51 45.20 9.99 -4.69
C PRO A 51 45.51 10.93 -3.53
N ASP A 52 45.47 12.23 -3.77
CA ASP A 52 45.84 13.24 -2.77
C ASP A 52 44.86 13.32 -1.59
N ASP A 53 43.65 12.79 -1.73
CA ASP A 53 42.66 12.70 -0.65
C ASP A 53 43.03 11.61 0.38
N ASP A 54 43.85 10.62 0.04
CA ASP A 54 44.21 9.53 0.96
C ASP A 54 45.56 9.80 1.62
N ASP A 55 45.63 9.58 2.94
CA ASP A 55 46.87 9.67 3.70
C ASP A 55 47.64 8.35 3.60
N PHE A 56 48.97 8.41 3.55
CA PHE A 56 49.81 7.21 3.54
C PHE A 56 50.97 7.31 4.52
N GLU A 57 51.45 6.16 4.97
CA GLU A 57 52.67 6.00 5.76
C GLU A 57 53.47 4.85 5.16
N LEU A 58 54.62 5.18 4.58
CA LEU A 58 55.60 4.22 4.09
C LEU A 58 56.74 4.12 5.10
N VAL A 59 56.99 2.91 5.59
CA VAL A 59 57.95 2.62 6.65
C VAL A 59 58.96 1.58 6.19
N LEU A 60 60.24 1.87 6.42
CA LEU A 60 61.35 0.92 6.36
C LEU A 60 61.98 0.82 7.74
N LYS A 61 62.07 -0.39 8.30
CA LYS A 61 62.80 -0.66 9.56
C LYS A 61 63.85 -1.74 9.33
N ILE A 62 65.12 -1.38 9.51
CA ILE A 62 66.26 -2.30 9.43
C ILE A 62 66.51 -2.82 10.85
N GLU A 63 66.27 -4.11 11.09
CA GLU A 63 66.45 -4.75 12.41
C GLU A 63 65.90 -3.91 13.60
N GLU A 64 66.79 -3.43 14.48
CA GLU A 64 66.45 -2.60 15.65
C GLU A 64 66.75 -1.10 15.48
N ASN A 65 67.14 -0.66 14.28
CA ASN A 65 67.34 0.75 14.00
C ASN A 65 66.01 1.52 14.02
N PRO A 66 66.05 2.86 14.23
CA PRO A 66 64.89 3.71 14.10
C PRO A 66 64.23 3.56 12.73
N ALA A 67 62.90 3.49 12.70
CA ALA A 67 62.16 3.37 11.46
C ALA A 67 62.28 4.63 10.60
N ILE A 68 62.54 4.45 9.31
CA ILE A 68 62.53 5.52 8.31
C ILE A 68 61.08 5.64 7.81
N LEU A 69 60.47 6.80 8.03
CA LEU A 69 59.06 7.07 7.69
C LEU A 69 58.97 8.09 6.54
N LEU A 70 58.04 7.85 5.61
CA LEU A 70 57.57 8.81 4.63
C LEU A 70 56.05 8.89 4.69
N SER A 71 55.53 10.05 5.11
CA SER A 71 54.09 10.31 5.21
C SER A 71 53.60 11.43 4.29
N SER A 72 54.50 12.11 3.57
CA SER A 72 54.15 13.20 2.65
C SER A 72 54.98 13.16 1.38
N LYS A 73 54.34 13.40 0.22
CA LYS A 73 55.01 13.48 -1.09
C LYS A 73 56.08 14.57 -1.13
N ASN A 74 56.01 15.58 -0.26
CA ASN A 74 57.02 16.65 -0.17
C ASN A 74 58.31 16.21 0.55
N GLU A 75 58.32 15.05 1.21
CA GLU A 75 59.44 14.56 2.01
C GLU A 75 60.24 13.43 1.32
N ILE A 76 59.94 13.16 0.04
CA ILE A 76 60.60 12.13 -0.77
C ILE A 76 62.13 12.25 -0.72
N ASP A 77 62.67 13.45 -0.92
CA ASP A 77 64.14 13.65 -0.95
C ASP A 77 64.78 13.39 0.43
N LYS A 78 64.08 13.77 1.51
CA LYS A 78 64.54 13.50 2.90
C LYS A 78 64.53 12.01 3.18
N PHE A 79 63.46 11.32 2.78
CA PHE A 79 63.32 9.88 2.94
C PHE A 79 64.41 9.11 2.19
N ILE A 80 64.70 9.49 0.93
CA ILE A 80 65.76 8.86 0.13
C ILE A 80 67.13 9.11 0.77
N ALA A 81 67.40 10.32 1.26
CA ALA A 81 68.65 10.62 1.95
C ALA A 81 68.83 9.81 3.24
N ALA A 82 67.77 9.64 4.04
CA ALA A 82 67.78 8.80 5.23
C ALA A 82 68.01 7.32 4.89
N THR A 83 67.34 6.83 3.86
CA THR A 83 67.46 5.44 3.37
C THR A 83 68.89 5.15 2.89
N LYS A 84 69.51 6.05 2.11
CA LYS A 84 70.91 5.92 1.66
C LYS A 84 71.92 5.99 2.81
N LYS A 85 71.61 6.75 3.86
CA LYS A 85 72.47 6.84 5.04
C LYS A 85 72.51 5.51 5.78
N GLU A 86 71.36 4.87 5.98
CA GLU A 86 71.28 3.55 6.61
C GLU A 86 71.89 2.44 5.72
N ASP A 87 71.77 2.55 4.40
CA ASP A 87 72.39 1.62 3.43
C ASP A 87 73.92 1.53 3.57
N GLN A 88 74.60 2.61 4.01
CA GLN A 88 76.03 2.59 4.28
C GLN A 88 76.43 1.67 5.45
N TYR A 89 75.49 1.38 6.35
CA TYR A 89 75.70 0.54 7.53
C TYR A 89 75.01 -0.83 7.40
N PHE A 90 74.36 -1.11 6.27
CA PHE A 90 73.63 -2.34 6.03
C PHE A 90 74.60 -3.52 5.83
N GLU A 91 74.45 -4.57 6.64
CA GLU A 91 75.26 -5.78 6.53
C GLU A 91 74.52 -6.87 5.73
N GLN A 92 75.27 -7.67 4.94
CA GLN A 92 74.68 -8.77 4.17
C GLN A 92 74.02 -9.80 5.11
N GLY A 93 72.69 -9.88 5.06
CA GLY A 93 71.87 -10.82 5.83
C GLY A 93 70.87 -10.16 6.79
N GLU A 94 70.92 -8.85 6.96
CA GLU A 94 69.92 -8.10 7.74
C GLU A 94 68.55 -8.07 7.05
N ASN A 95 67.47 -8.20 7.83
CA ASN A 95 66.11 -8.13 7.31
C ASN A 95 65.55 -6.71 7.45
N ILE A 96 64.91 -6.24 6.39
CA ILE A 96 64.27 -4.93 6.35
C ILE A 96 62.77 -5.13 6.35
N LYS A 97 62.10 -4.66 7.40
CA LYS A 97 60.63 -4.65 7.48
C LYS A 97 60.11 -3.49 6.66
N PHE A 98 59.39 -3.82 5.59
CA PHE A 98 58.65 -2.86 4.77
C PHE A 98 57.18 -2.84 5.20
N SER A 99 56.60 -1.64 5.29
CA SER A 99 55.16 -1.45 5.49
C SER A 99 54.68 -0.21 4.73
N LEU A 100 53.58 -0.34 3.99
CA LEU A 100 52.80 0.79 3.48
C LEU A 100 51.39 0.69 4.04
N LEU A 101 51.01 1.68 4.83
CA LEU A 101 49.66 1.90 5.32
C LEU A 101 49.04 3.07 4.55
N ILE A 102 47.80 2.92 4.08
CA ILE A 102 47.01 4.00 3.50
C ILE A 102 45.73 4.13 4.31
N ASN A 103 45.51 5.31 4.89
CA ASN A 103 44.27 5.70 5.53
C ASN A 103 43.41 6.42 4.50
N LYS A 104 42.28 5.80 4.16
CA LYS A 104 41.40 6.28 3.10
C LYS A 104 40.45 7.31 3.66
N HIS A 105 40.44 8.49 3.09
CA HIS A 105 39.47 9.51 3.47
C HIS A 105 38.29 9.50 2.53
N SER A 106 37.16 9.83 3.11
CA SER A 106 35.92 9.93 2.39
C SER A 106 35.68 11.38 1.99
N ASN A 107 35.96 11.72 0.73
CA ASN A 107 35.50 12.97 0.14
C ASN A 107 34.22 12.67 -0.66
N ASP A 108 33.08 13.24 -0.26
CA ASP A 108 31.75 12.95 -0.84
C ASP A 108 31.41 11.44 -0.95
N ASN A 109 31.80 10.64 0.05
CA ASN A 109 31.61 9.18 0.06
C ASN A 109 32.28 8.39 -1.08
N VAL A 110 33.33 8.96 -1.67
CA VAL A 110 34.24 8.27 -2.58
C VAL A 110 35.37 7.62 -1.78
N LEU A 111 35.61 6.34 -2.01
CA LEU A 111 36.65 5.54 -1.34
C LEU A 111 37.45 4.75 -2.36
N ASN A 112 38.78 4.77 -2.24
CA ASN A 112 39.66 4.02 -3.12
C ASN A 112 39.78 2.56 -2.66
N VAL A 113 39.84 1.63 -3.62
CA VAL A 113 40.17 0.21 -3.39
C VAL A 113 41.40 -0.10 -4.21
N TYR A 114 42.50 -0.41 -3.52
CA TYR A 114 43.82 -0.64 -4.07
C TYR A 114 44.09 -2.12 -4.39
N ASN A 115 43.42 -3.04 -3.68
CA ASN A 115 43.49 -4.48 -3.95
C ASN A 115 42.11 -5.15 -3.88
N LEU A 116 41.51 -5.44 -5.03
CA LEU A 116 40.16 -5.99 -5.14
C LEU A 116 40.06 -7.39 -4.51
N SER A 117 41.08 -8.22 -4.66
CA SER A 117 41.06 -9.59 -4.14
C SER A 117 40.97 -9.63 -2.61
N GLN A 118 41.77 -8.80 -1.93
CA GLN A 118 41.74 -8.68 -0.48
C GLN A 118 40.48 -7.96 0.00
N PHE A 119 39.99 -6.98 -0.76
CA PHE A 119 38.72 -6.33 -0.45
C PHE A 119 37.55 -7.34 -0.49
N GLN A 120 37.50 -8.21 -1.50
CA GLN A 120 36.52 -9.29 -1.59
C GLN A 120 36.67 -10.29 -0.43
N MET A 121 37.91 -10.59 0.01
CA MET A 121 38.14 -11.42 1.20
C MET A 121 37.62 -10.74 2.48
N PHE A 122 37.85 -9.44 2.65
CA PHE A 122 37.28 -8.66 3.75
C PHE A 122 35.74 -8.75 3.76
N TRP A 123 35.09 -8.49 2.62
CA TRP A 123 33.64 -8.61 2.47
C TRP A 123 33.12 -10.03 2.73
N ARG A 124 33.90 -11.06 2.38
CA ARG A 124 33.55 -12.47 2.66
C ARG A 124 33.52 -12.76 4.16
N ASN A 125 34.51 -12.25 4.90
CA ASN A 125 34.77 -12.64 6.28
C ASN A 125 34.03 -11.77 7.31
N ILE A 126 33.75 -10.50 7.00
CA ILE A 126 32.98 -9.63 7.90
C ILE A 126 31.51 -10.09 8.01
N LYS A 127 30.93 -10.04 9.21
CA LYS A 127 29.50 -10.32 9.40
C LYS A 127 28.64 -9.27 8.69
N SER A 128 27.48 -9.67 8.20
CA SER A 128 26.64 -8.80 7.36
C SER A 128 26.18 -7.54 8.13
N ILE A 129 25.87 -7.67 9.43
CA ILE A 129 25.48 -6.52 10.25
C ILE A 129 26.68 -5.63 10.62
N ASP A 130 27.88 -6.18 10.81
CA ASP A 130 29.06 -5.36 11.08
C ASP A 130 29.51 -4.58 9.83
N LEU A 131 29.38 -5.17 8.65
CA LEU A 131 29.51 -4.46 7.38
C LEU A 131 28.46 -3.35 7.26
N LEU A 132 27.20 -3.64 7.56
CA LEU A 132 26.13 -2.65 7.51
C LEU A 132 26.43 -1.48 8.46
N LYS A 133 26.88 -1.74 9.70
CA LYS A 133 27.31 -0.70 10.66
C LYS A 133 28.42 0.18 10.08
N ALA A 134 29.40 -0.40 9.39
CA ALA A 134 30.48 0.36 8.76
C ALA A 134 29.97 1.24 7.59
N LEU A 135 29.00 0.76 6.82
CA LEU A 135 28.43 1.50 5.68
C LEU A 135 27.37 2.53 6.08
N SER A 136 26.64 2.32 7.18
CA SER A 136 25.45 3.10 7.54
C SER A 136 25.71 4.61 7.72
N PRO A 137 26.79 5.05 8.39
CA PRO A 137 27.10 6.49 8.49
C PRO A 137 27.24 7.14 7.12
N MET A 138 27.90 6.45 6.18
CA MET A 138 28.07 6.94 4.82
C MET A 138 26.74 6.99 4.06
N LEU A 139 25.96 5.90 4.10
CA LEU A 139 24.67 5.82 3.42
C LEU A 139 23.69 6.92 3.87
N ARG A 140 23.67 7.24 5.18
CA ARG A 140 22.79 8.30 5.72
C ARG A 140 23.24 9.71 5.34
N ASN A 141 24.53 9.98 5.22
CA ASN A 141 25.05 11.34 5.09
C ASN A 141 25.10 11.88 3.66
N CYS A 142 25.52 11.07 2.67
CA CYS A 142 25.70 11.58 1.30
C CYS A 142 24.77 10.91 0.29
N GLN A 143 23.83 10.08 0.75
CA GLN A 143 22.84 9.39 -0.11
C GLN A 143 23.46 8.49 -1.20
N LYS A 144 24.78 8.23 -1.13
CA LYS A 144 25.56 7.38 -2.04
C LYS A 144 26.88 6.94 -1.42
N ILE A 145 27.44 5.84 -1.92
CA ILE A 145 28.82 5.40 -1.69
C ILE A 145 29.44 4.98 -3.03
N HIS A 146 30.65 5.45 -3.30
CA HIS A 146 31.40 5.06 -4.49
C HIS A 146 32.75 4.45 -4.12
N PHE A 147 32.91 3.16 -4.40
CA PHE A 147 34.19 2.47 -4.34
C PHE A 147 34.91 2.55 -5.70
N VAL A 148 36.02 3.28 -5.75
CA VAL A 148 36.86 3.44 -6.94
C VAL A 148 37.92 2.34 -6.96
N ILE A 149 37.77 1.37 -7.85
CA ILE A 149 38.67 0.22 -7.99
C ILE A 149 39.89 0.61 -8.82
N ARG A 150 41.07 0.67 -8.18
CA ARG A 150 42.35 1.10 -8.77
C ARG A 150 43.10 -0.01 -9.51
N GLU A 151 42.40 -1.09 -9.86
CA GLU A 151 42.92 -2.18 -10.68
C GLU A 151 42.48 -2.04 -12.14
N PRO A 152 43.35 -2.42 -13.11
CA PRO A 152 43.00 -2.37 -14.53
C PRO A 152 41.91 -3.40 -14.87
N ASN A 153 41.12 -3.11 -15.92
CA ASN A 153 40.13 -4.02 -16.50
C ASN A 153 38.98 -4.46 -15.55
N PHE A 154 38.71 -3.70 -14.49
CA PHE A 154 37.58 -3.99 -13.62
C PHE A 154 36.23 -3.67 -14.29
N ILE A 155 35.30 -4.63 -14.26
CA ILE A 155 33.96 -4.47 -14.81
C ILE A 155 33.06 -3.85 -13.74
N SER A 156 32.59 -2.62 -13.98
CA SER A 156 31.77 -1.88 -13.04
C SER A 156 30.41 -2.53 -12.78
N PHE A 157 29.97 -2.50 -11.52
CA PHE A 157 28.65 -2.96 -11.08
C PHE A 157 28.11 -2.03 -9.98
N ARG A 158 26.78 -2.02 -9.80
CA ARG A 158 26.15 -1.04 -8.90
C ARG A 158 24.75 -1.41 -8.42
N THR A 159 24.39 -0.85 -7.27
CA THR A 159 23.01 -0.70 -6.79
C THR A 159 22.51 0.72 -7.09
N LYS A 160 21.38 1.15 -6.51
CA LYS A 160 20.95 2.57 -6.59
C LYS A 160 21.84 3.51 -5.77
N GLY A 161 22.41 3.02 -4.65
CA GLY A 161 23.16 3.86 -3.71
C GLY A 161 24.62 3.44 -3.48
N ILE A 162 25.07 2.30 -4.02
CA ILE A 162 26.44 1.80 -3.85
C ILE A 162 27.02 1.44 -5.22
N HIS A 163 28.11 2.10 -5.60
CA HIS A 163 28.74 1.95 -6.90
C HIS A 163 30.16 1.39 -6.76
N PHE A 164 30.53 0.50 -7.69
CA PHE A 164 31.88 -0.02 -7.84
C PHE A 164 32.31 0.20 -9.30
N SER A 165 33.33 1.02 -9.54
CA SER A 165 33.86 1.29 -10.89
C SER A 165 35.33 1.75 -10.83
N SER A 166 36.02 1.75 -11.97
CA SER A 166 37.40 2.26 -12.07
C SER A 166 37.47 3.78 -12.26
N ASP A 167 36.36 4.39 -12.66
CA ASP A 167 36.18 5.78 -13.02
C ASP A 167 35.13 6.46 -12.12
N MET A 168 35.34 7.75 -11.84
CA MET A 168 34.33 8.60 -11.21
C MET A 168 33.14 8.76 -12.17
N GLN A 169 31.95 8.36 -11.73
CA GLN A 169 30.70 8.53 -12.49
C GLN A 169 29.78 9.47 -11.73
N GLU A 170 29.11 10.38 -12.45
CA GLU A 170 28.07 11.21 -11.84
C GLU A 170 26.95 10.32 -11.28
N MET A 171 26.65 10.52 -10.00
CA MET A 171 25.63 9.77 -9.28
C MET A 171 24.49 10.71 -8.91
N GLN A 172 23.26 10.29 -9.25
CA GLN A 172 22.06 10.94 -8.72
C GLN A 172 21.89 10.57 -7.25
N ALA A 173 21.54 11.57 -6.44
CA ALA A 173 21.17 11.38 -5.05
C ALA A 173 20.00 10.38 -4.94
N PHE A 174 20.12 9.43 -4.01
CA PHE A 174 19.15 8.38 -3.81
C PHE A 174 18.71 8.35 -2.35
N ASP A 175 17.41 8.56 -2.10
CA ASP A 175 16.86 8.56 -0.76
C ASP A 175 15.52 7.81 -0.75
N GLU A 176 15.60 6.51 -0.49
CA GLU A 176 14.43 5.66 -0.23
C GLU A 176 14.57 5.02 1.15
N GLY A 177 13.62 5.31 2.03
CA GLY A 177 13.52 4.72 3.35
C GLY A 177 12.48 3.61 3.44
N ILE A 178 12.57 2.79 4.49
CA ILE A 178 11.51 1.86 4.85
C ILE A 178 10.29 2.67 5.33
N SER A 179 9.08 2.28 4.93
CA SER A 179 7.86 2.88 5.49
C SER A 179 7.68 2.44 6.94
N ASN A 180 7.68 3.38 7.88
CA ASN A 180 7.48 3.11 9.30
C ASN A 180 6.00 3.11 9.72
N GLU A 181 5.08 3.49 8.82
CA GLU A 181 3.64 3.52 9.10
C GLU A 181 3.02 2.12 9.06
N GLU A 182 3.50 1.26 8.16
CA GLU A 182 2.95 -0.08 7.91
C GLU A 182 3.77 -1.21 8.56
N VAL A 183 4.97 -0.88 9.06
CA VAL A 183 6.00 -1.81 9.53
C VAL A 183 6.67 -1.24 10.78
N HIS A 184 6.88 -2.08 11.79
CA HIS A 184 7.63 -1.71 12.99
C HIS A 184 9.02 -2.34 12.97
N PHE A 185 10.03 -1.54 12.60
CA PHE A 185 11.43 -1.97 12.62
C PHE A 185 12.19 -1.36 13.80
N GLY A 186 12.59 -2.20 14.76
CA GLY A 186 13.21 -1.76 16.01
C GLY A 186 14.56 -1.02 15.86
N ASN A 187 15.27 -1.22 14.75
CA ASN A 187 16.54 -0.55 14.45
C ASN A 187 16.42 0.50 13.35
N TYR A 188 15.23 1.07 13.14
CA TYR A 188 14.98 2.05 12.07
C TYR A 188 15.91 3.27 12.12
N GLN A 189 16.22 3.79 13.31
CA GLN A 189 17.13 4.94 13.46
C GLN A 189 18.56 4.62 12.97
N ASP A 190 19.01 3.40 13.20
CA ASP A 190 20.33 2.95 12.78
C ASP A 190 20.37 2.64 11.28
N TYR A 191 19.31 2.00 10.77
CA TYR A 191 19.27 1.45 9.42
C TYR A 191 17.96 1.77 8.67
N PRO A 192 17.68 3.04 8.33
CA PRO A 192 16.43 3.45 7.68
C PRO A 192 16.41 3.14 6.17
N PHE A 193 16.96 2.01 5.72
CA PHE A 193 17.24 1.75 4.30
C PHE A 193 16.18 0.87 3.64
N ALA A 194 15.63 1.32 2.51
CA ALA A 194 14.84 0.44 1.64
C ALA A 194 15.69 -0.69 0.99
N PRO A 195 15.09 -1.83 0.61
CA PRO A 195 15.78 -2.93 -0.07
C PRO A 195 16.52 -2.53 -1.36
N SER A 196 16.03 -1.48 -2.02
CA SER A 196 16.57 -0.89 -3.24
C SER A 196 17.99 -0.33 -3.09
N TRP A 197 18.43 0.02 -1.88
CA TRP A 197 19.82 0.37 -1.58
C TRP A 197 20.81 -0.76 -1.91
N PHE A 198 20.36 -2.01 -1.77
CA PHE A 198 21.20 -3.20 -1.89
C PHE A 198 20.90 -4.03 -3.15
N GLN A 199 19.81 -3.74 -3.85
CA GLN A 199 19.49 -4.39 -5.13
C GLN A 199 20.48 -3.97 -6.22
N LEU A 200 21.19 -4.94 -6.78
CA LEU A 200 22.06 -4.76 -7.93
C LEU A 200 21.22 -4.42 -9.18
N ILE A 201 21.47 -3.24 -9.75
CA ILE A 201 20.88 -2.79 -11.03
C ILE A 201 21.75 -3.26 -12.19
N LYS A 202 23.07 -3.14 -12.03
CA LYS A 202 24.06 -3.72 -12.93
C LYS A 202 24.83 -4.78 -12.15
N ARG A 203 24.66 -6.04 -12.51
CA ARG A 203 25.35 -7.18 -11.88
C ARG A 203 26.59 -7.55 -12.72
N PRO A 204 27.73 -7.93 -12.12
CA PRO A 204 28.83 -8.55 -12.85
C PRO A 204 28.42 -9.92 -13.44
N GLU A 205 29.16 -10.43 -14.41
CA GLU A 205 28.89 -11.75 -15.02
C GLU A 205 29.04 -12.88 -13.99
N GLU A 206 30.07 -12.79 -13.15
CA GLU A 206 30.31 -13.73 -12.07
C GLU A 206 29.97 -13.12 -10.70
N ASN A 207 29.29 -13.91 -9.87
CA ASN A 207 29.05 -13.51 -8.49
C ASN A 207 30.36 -13.52 -7.70
N ASN A 208 30.50 -12.53 -6.83
CA ASN A 208 31.65 -12.37 -5.96
C ASN A 208 31.17 -12.10 -4.50
N PRO A 209 32.08 -12.10 -3.51
CA PRO A 209 31.70 -11.87 -2.12
C PRO A 209 30.95 -10.56 -1.85
N ILE A 210 31.19 -9.52 -2.65
CA ILE A 210 30.50 -8.23 -2.54
C ILE A 210 29.04 -8.39 -2.97
N THR A 211 28.80 -9.00 -4.14
CA THR A 211 27.44 -9.25 -4.62
C THR A 211 26.65 -10.17 -3.68
N ASP A 212 27.30 -11.19 -3.10
CA ASP A 212 26.69 -12.07 -2.10
C ASP A 212 26.20 -11.27 -0.88
N LYS A 213 27.03 -10.38 -0.33
CA LYS A 213 26.66 -9.56 0.82
C LYS A 213 25.53 -8.59 0.50
N LEU A 214 25.56 -7.97 -0.67
CA LEU A 214 24.47 -7.10 -1.13
C LEU A 214 23.16 -7.89 -1.29
N ASP A 215 23.19 -9.12 -1.81
CA ASP A 215 22.01 -9.98 -1.90
C ASP A 215 21.47 -10.41 -0.53
N ILE A 216 22.34 -10.64 0.46
CA ILE A 216 21.94 -10.89 1.85
C ILE A 216 21.23 -9.67 2.44
N LEU A 217 21.82 -8.47 2.30
CA LEU A 217 21.23 -7.23 2.82
C LEU A 217 19.91 -6.92 2.11
N LYS A 218 19.84 -7.09 0.79
CA LYS A 218 18.59 -6.93 0.04
C LYS A 218 17.50 -7.86 0.56
N ALA A 219 17.81 -9.14 0.79
CA ALA A 219 16.85 -10.09 1.32
C ALA A 219 16.37 -9.68 2.71
N LEU A 220 17.31 -9.34 3.60
CA LEU A 220 17.07 -8.88 4.96
C LEU A 220 16.11 -7.68 4.97
N PHE A 221 16.43 -6.62 4.23
CA PHE A 221 15.60 -5.43 4.18
C PHE A 221 14.25 -5.70 3.49
N SER A 222 14.20 -6.60 2.50
CA SER A 222 12.92 -6.97 1.87
C SER A 222 11.98 -7.66 2.87
N ILE A 223 12.52 -8.53 3.73
CA ILE A 223 11.78 -9.18 4.82
C ILE A 223 11.32 -8.13 5.84
N ILE A 224 12.22 -7.24 6.27
CA ILE A 224 11.89 -6.14 7.18
C ILE A 224 10.73 -5.30 6.63
N SER A 225 10.76 -4.92 5.35
CA SER A 225 9.70 -4.12 4.73
C SER A 225 8.36 -4.86 4.54
N ILE A 226 8.31 -6.18 4.74
CA ILE A 226 7.08 -6.98 4.57
C ILE A 226 6.49 -7.40 5.92
N PHE A 227 7.31 -7.75 6.90
CA PHE A 227 6.88 -8.31 8.18
C PHE A 227 6.34 -7.20 9.11
N ASP A 228 5.47 -7.52 10.06
CA ASP A 228 4.84 -6.52 10.93
C ASP A 228 5.82 -5.94 11.95
N ILE A 229 6.60 -6.80 12.59
CA ILE A 229 7.56 -6.41 13.63
C ILE A 229 8.88 -7.11 13.38
N THR A 230 9.97 -6.34 13.28
CA THR A 230 11.31 -6.88 13.10
C THR A 230 12.34 -6.12 13.93
N SER A 231 13.43 -6.79 14.30
CA SER A 231 14.59 -6.18 14.93
C SER A 231 15.85 -7.01 14.68
N ILE A 232 17.01 -6.36 14.72
CA ILE A 232 18.32 -6.97 14.55
C ILE A 232 19.05 -6.94 15.88
N VAL A 233 19.43 -8.11 16.39
CA VAL A 233 20.20 -8.27 17.63
C VAL A 233 21.32 -9.29 17.35
N ASP A 234 22.57 -8.94 17.61
CA ASP A 234 23.73 -9.83 17.49
C ASP A 234 23.82 -10.64 16.17
N ASN A 235 23.65 -9.96 15.02
CA ASN A 235 23.63 -10.57 13.68
C ASN A 235 22.49 -11.59 13.46
N LYS A 236 21.42 -11.49 14.25
CA LYS A 236 20.18 -12.27 14.08
C LYS A 236 19.01 -11.34 13.80
N LEU A 237 18.16 -11.76 12.88
CA LEU A 237 16.87 -11.13 12.61
C LEU A 237 15.83 -11.77 13.52
N HIS A 238 15.26 -10.97 14.41
CA HIS A 238 14.02 -11.27 15.10
C HIS A 238 12.88 -10.77 14.23
N TYR A 239 11.87 -11.60 14.01
CA TYR A 239 10.78 -11.28 13.10
C TYR A 239 9.45 -11.80 13.62
N LYS A 240 8.38 -11.08 13.28
CA LYS A 240 7.00 -11.47 13.48
C LYS A 240 6.15 -10.99 12.31
N LEU A 241 5.36 -11.91 11.77
CA LEU A 241 4.39 -11.70 10.72
C LEU A 241 3.04 -12.24 11.19
N THR A 242 2.00 -11.43 11.09
CA THR A 242 0.64 -11.73 11.51
C THR A 242 -0.25 -11.72 10.27
N GLY A 243 -0.55 -12.91 9.76
CA GLY A 243 -1.55 -13.12 8.72
C GLY A 243 -2.71 -13.95 9.24
N TYR A 244 -3.14 -14.95 8.47
CA TYR A 244 -4.10 -15.96 8.95
C TYR A 244 -3.57 -16.78 10.14
N LYS A 245 -2.25 -16.95 10.21
CA LYS A 245 -1.54 -17.42 11.41
C LYS A 245 -0.38 -16.47 11.73
N THR A 246 0.02 -16.46 12.99
CA THR A 246 1.25 -15.76 13.41
C THR A 246 2.46 -16.62 13.07
N PHE A 247 3.45 -16.01 12.42
CA PHE A 247 4.74 -16.60 12.12
C PHE A 247 5.82 -15.71 12.73
N GLU A 248 6.54 -16.21 13.72
CA GLU A 248 7.57 -15.46 14.44
C GLU A 248 8.76 -16.35 14.76
N GLY A 249 9.93 -15.74 14.91
CA GLY A 249 11.16 -16.48 15.16
C GLY A 249 12.40 -15.61 15.14
N VAL A 250 13.53 -16.30 15.21
CA VAL A 250 14.87 -15.71 15.16
C VAL A 250 15.69 -16.48 14.14
N MET A 251 16.37 -15.77 13.24
CA MET A 251 17.22 -16.35 12.22
C MET A 251 18.57 -15.66 12.15
N GLU A 252 19.64 -16.43 11.99
CA GLU A 252 20.98 -15.88 11.78
C GLU A 252 21.10 -15.27 10.37
N ILE A 253 21.66 -14.06 10.29
CA ILE A 253 21.84 -13.34 9.04
C ILE A 253 23.11 -13.86 8.36
N ASN A 254 22.93 -14.80 7.43
CA ASN A 254 24.00 -15.55 6.77
C ASN A 254 23.71 -15.70 5.25
N LYS A 255 24.44 -16.60 4.57
CA LYS A 255 24.27 -16.85 3.13
C LYS A 255 22.93 -17.49 2.73
N ASP A 256 22.17 -18.08 3.66
CA ASP A 256 20.86 -18.66 3.35
C ASP A 256 19.84 -17.62 2.88
N PHE A 257 20.01 -16.37 3.30
CA PHE A 257 19.20 -15.24 2.81
C PHE A 257 19.31 -15.03 1.30
N ILE A 258 20.42 -15.45 0.67
CA ILE A 258 20.59 -15.34 -0.79
C ILE A 258 19.51 -16.18 -1.52
N LYS A 259 19.12 -17.33 -0.96
CA LYS A 259 18.15 -18.25 -1.56
C LYS A 259 16.78 -17.61 -1.75
N CYS A 260 16.35 -16.80 -0.78
CA CYS A 260 15.05 -16.14 -0.79
C CYS A 260 15.11 -14.67 -1.27
N SER A 261 16.31 -14.18 -1.57
CA SER A 261 16.60 -12.78 -1.89
C SER A 261 15.77 -12.22 -3.06
N SER A 262 15.67 -12.97 -4.16
CA SER A 262 14.88 -12.55 -5.33
C SER A 262 13.38 -12.61 -5.05
N THR A 263 12.92 -13.65 -4.36
CA THR A 263 11.50 -13.84 -4.03
C THR A 263 11.00 -12.70 -3.15
N TYR A 264 11.64 -12.43 -2.01
CA TYR A 264 11.21 -11.32 -1.13
C TYR A 264 11.35 -9.96 -1.78
N TYR A 265 12.41 -9.71 -2.54
CA TYR A 265 12.54 -8.44 -3.26
C TYR A 265 11.39 -8.25 -4.27
N SER A 266 10.97 -9.31 -4.97
CA SER A 266 9.83 -9.22 -5.89
C SER A 266 8.49 -8.97 -5.20
N LEU A 267 8.32 -9.47 -3.97
CA LEU A 267 7.15 -9.18 -3.13
C LEU A 267 7.16 -7.74 -2.65
N TYR A 268 8.32 -7.25 -2.20
CA TYR A 268 8.54 -5.86 -1.82
C TYR A 268 8.24 -4.92 -3.00
N ASP A 269 8.88 -5.15 -4.15
CA ASP A 269 8.72 -4.32 -5.36
C ASP A 269 7.25 -4.23 -5.79
N TRP A 270 6.52 -5.36 -5.77
CA TRP A 270 5.09 -5.36 -6.09
C TRP A 270 4.24 -4.69 -5.01
N GLY A 271 4.51 -4.97 -3.73
CA GLY A 271 3.78 -4.40 -2.58
C GLY A 271 3.88 -2.88 -2.54
N TYR A 272 5.08 -2.35 -2.71
CA TYR A 272 5.40 -0.92 -2.64
C TYR A 272 5.25 -0.19 -3.99
N SER A 273 4.89 -0.88 -5.06
CA SER A 273 4.60 -0.22 -6.35
C SER A 273 3.41 0.74 -6.23
N SER A 274 3.48 1.86 -6.96
CA SER A 274 2.50 2.97 -6.95
C SER A 274 1.06 2.59 -7.33
N LYS A 275 0.82 1.39 -7.86
CA LYS A 275 -0.51 0.94 -8.31
C LYS A 275 -1.27 0.23 -7.19
N GLY A 276 -2.21 0.90 -6.54
CA GLY A 276 -3.09 0.31 -5.50
C GLY A 276 -2.68 0.72 -4.09
N ASN A 277 -3.52 0.37 -3.10
CA ASN A 277 -3.29 0.72 -1.70
C ASN A 277 -2.21 -0.19 -1.09
N LEU A 278 -1.21 0.42 -0.42
CA LEU A 278 -0.08 -0.29 0.19
C LEU A 278 -0.52 -1.22 1.32
N THR A 279 -1.35 -0.72 2.25
CA THR A 279 -1.91 -1.46 3.38
C THR A 279 -2.61 -2.73 2.92
N ASP A 280 -3.49 -2.63 1.91
CA ASP A 280 -4.22 -3.77 1.35
C ASP A 280 -3.27 -4.81 0.75
N LYS A 281 -2.26 -4.37 -0.01
CA LYS A 281 -1.27 -5.28 -0.61
C LYS A 281 -0.40 -5.96 0.44
N LEU A 282 0.12 -5.21 1.40
CA LEU A 282 0.94 -5.77 2.49
C LEU A 282 0.12 -6.74 3.34
N GLY A 283 -1.12 -6.39 3.68
CA GLY A 283 -2.05 -7.27 4.38
C GLY A 283 -2.28 -8.58 3.61
N LEU A 284 -2.51 -8.51 2.29
CA LEU A 284 -2.65 -9.70 1.45
C LEU A 284 -1.35 -10.53 1.37
N ILE A 285 -0.19 -9.89 1.20
CA ILE A 285 1.12 -10.55 1.21
C ILE A 285 1.29 -11.29 2.52
N ARG A 286 1.12 -10.63 3.67
CA ARG A 286 1.26 -11.22 5.01
C ARG A 286 0.29 -12.39 5.21
N ASN A 287 -0.97 -12.24 4.82
CA ASN A 287 -1.96 -13.31 4.89
C ASN A 287 -1.52 -14.55 4.12
N ILE A 288 -1.07 -14.38 2.88
CA ILE A 288 -0.64 -15.50 2.05
C ILE A 288 0.68 -16.09 2.56
N LEU A 289 1.68 -15.25 2.84
CA LEU A 289 2.96 -15.69 3.42
C LEU A 289 2.76 -16.50 4.70
N SER A 290 1.83 -16.07 5.55
CA SER A 290 1.52 -16.79 6.78
C SER A 290 1.11 -18.23 6.51
N ILE A 291 0.47 -18.57 5.38
CA ILE A 291 0.07 -19.96 5.06
C ILE A 291 1.29 -20.79 4.61
N TYR A 292 2.13 -20.20 3.75
CA TYR A 292 3.23 -20.91 3.08
C TYR A 292 4.49 -21.05 3.95
N LEU A 293 4.70 -20.14 4.90
CA LEU A 293 5.81 -20.20 5.84
C LEU A 293 5.55 -21.30 6.89
N ASN A 294 6.42 -22.30 6.92
CA ASN A 294 6.41 -23.39 7.89
C ASN A 294 7.85 -23.62 8.43
N ASN A 295 7.96 -24.03 9.70
CA ASN A 295 9.20 -24.52 10.34
C ASN A 295 10.38 -23.53 10.46
N ASN A 296 10.14 -22.24 10.71
CA ASN A 296 11.18 -21.20 10.87
C ASN A 296 12.11 -20.98 9.64
N ILE A 297 11.77 -21.56 8.50
CA ILE A 297 12.51 -21.38 7.24
C ILE A 297 11.84 -20.24 6.47
N LEU A 298 12.62 -19.25 6.05
CA LEU A 298 12.14 -18.10 5.25
C LEU A 298 12.12 -18.42 3.74
N GLU A 299 12.25 -19.68 3.35
CA GLU A 299 12.27 -20.10 1.96
C GLU A 299 10.84 -20.14 1.40
N LEU A 300 10.66 -19.54 0.23
CA LEU A 300 9.37 -19.39 -0.42
C LEU A 300 9.46 -19.91 -1.85
N ASP A 301 8.38 -20.54 -2.31
CA ASP A 301 8.23 -20.91 -3.72
C ASP A 301 8.30 -19.65 -4.59
N LYS A 302 9.07 -19.70 -5.68
CA LYS A 302 9.28 -18.58 -6.60
C LYS A 302 7.96 -18.08 -7.24
N ASN A 303 6.94 -18.93 -7.29
CA ASN A 303 5.63 -18.62 -7.85
C ASN A 303 4.68 -17.96 -6.85
N ILE A 304 5.07 -17.76 -5.59
CA ILE A 304 4.19 -17.17 -4.57
C ILE A 304 3.68 -15.78 -4.97
N LEU A 305 4.49 -15.01 -5.71
CA LEU A 305 4.09 -13.71 -6.25
C LEU A 305 2.91 -13.84 -7.24
N ILE A 306 2.84 -14.92 -8.02
CA ILE A 306 1.72 -15.19 -8.94
C ILE A 306 0.45 -15.45 -8.14
N SER A 307 0.54 -16.28 -7.09
CA SER A 307 -0.58 -16.55 -6.17
C SER A 307 -1.07 -15.28 -5.51
N ILE A 308 -0.16 -14.44 -5.00
CA ILE A 308 -0.47 -13.13 -4.39
C ILE A 308 -1.15 -12.20 -5.38
N LYS A 309 -0.62 -12.06 -6.61
CA LYS A 309 -1.24 -11.23 -7.66
C LYS A 309 -2.64 -11.74 -8.04
N SER A 310 -2.82 -13.05 -8.13
CA SER A 310 -4.11 -13.67 -8.42
C SER A 310 -5.11 -13.40 -7.30
N SER A 311 -4.72 -13.63 -6.04
CA SER A 311 -5.55 -13.35 -4.87
C SER A 311 -5.90 -11.87 -4.75
N TYR A 312 -4.98 -10.96 -5.07
CA TYR A 312 -5.28 -9.52 -5.10
C TYR A 312 -6.33 -9.18 -6.15
N LYS A 313 -6.24 -9.79 -7.34
CA LYS A 313 -7.26 -9.61 -8.39
C LYS A 313 -8.63 -10.14 -7.94
N THR A 314 -8.68 -11.27 -7.23
CA THR A 314 -9.90 -11.80 -6.64
C THR A 314 -10.46 -10.87 -5.56
N TYR A 315 -9.61 -10.38 -4.64
CA TYR A 315 -9.99 -9.40 -3.61
C TYR A 315 -10.62 -8.15 -4.21
N LEU A 316 -10.00 -7.56 -5.25
CA LEU A 316 -10.57 -6.42 -5.95
C LEU A 316 -11.92 -6.76 -6.59
N LYS A 317 -12.05 -7.93 -7.24
CA LYS A 317 -13.30 -8.37 -7.86
C LYS A 317 -14.41 -8.59 -6.83
N GLU A 318 -14.10 -9.19 -5.69
CA GLU A 318 -15.05 -9.39 -4.59
C GLU A 318 -15.50 -8.06 -3.99
N ASN A 319 -14.58 -7.12 -3.76
CA ASN A 319 -14.93 -5.81 -3.22
C ASN A 319 -15.81 -5.01 -4.18
N VAL A 320 -15.51 -5.02 -5.49
CA VAL A 320 -16.39 -4.45 -6.51
C VAL A 320 -17.73 -5.17 -6.55
N GLY A 321 -17.74 -6.50 -6.41
CA GLY A 321 -18.96 -7.31 -6.30
C GLY A 321 -19.84 -6.89 -5.13
N ARG A 322 -19.27 -6.79 -3.92
CA ARG A 322 -19.97 -6.32 -2.70
C ARG A 322 -20.52 -4.91 -2.88
N TYR A 323 -19.76 -4.01 -3.51
CA TYR A 323 -20.24 -2.67 -3.85
C TYR A 323 -21.48 -2.73 -4.77
N LEU A 324 -21.42 -3.51 -5.85
CA LEU A 324 -22.55 -3.68 -6.77
C LEU A 324 -23.76 -4.34 -6.11
N GLU A 325 -23.54 -5.27 -5.19
CA GLU A 325 -24.62 -5.88 -4.38
C GLU A 325 -25.30 -4.86 -3.48
N ILE A 326 -24.53 -4.02 -2.77
CA ILE A 326 -25.08 -2.93 -1.95
C ILE A 326 -25.91 -1.99 -2.83
N ARG A 327 -25.35 -1.57 -3.97
CA ARG A 327 -26.04 -0.70 -4.93
C ARG A 327 -27.34 -1.32 -5.46
N SER A 328 -27.31 -2.62 -5.81
CA SER A 328 -28.51 -3.35 -6.25
C SER A 328 -29.56 -3.45 -5.14
N LYS A 329 -29.16 -3.66 -3.88
CA LYS A 329 -30.08 -3.66 -2.74
C LYS A 329 -30.77 -2.31 -2.57
N VAL A 330 -30.06 -1.19 -2.74
CA VAL A 330 -30.66 0.15 -2.71
C VAL A 330 -31.73 0.30 -3.81
N PHE A 331 -31.43 -0.10 -5.05
CA PHE A 331 -32.39 -0.08 -6.15
C PHE A 331 -33.61 -0.99 -5.89
N ASN A 332 -33.40 -2.18 -5.34
CA ASN A 332 -34.50 -3.09 -5.00
C ASN A 332 -35.41 -2.51 -3.91
N GLU A 333 -34.84 -1.87 -2.88
CA GLU A 333 -35.65 -1.19 -1.85
C GLU A 333 -36.38 0.05 -2.41
N LEU A 334 -35.78 0.79 -3.37
CA LEU A 334 -36.43 1.91 -4.06
C LEU A 334 -37.57 1.43 -4.97
N SER A 335 -37.35 0.39 -5.76
CA SER A 335 -38.37 -0.25 -6.59
C SER A 335 -39.53 -0.78 -5.74
N TRP A 336 -39.22 -1.36 -4.57
CA TRP A 336 -40.25 -1.75 -3.60
C TRP A 336 -41.06 -0.56 -3.09
N ILE A 337 -40.45 0.62 -2.89
CA ILE A 337 -41.17 1.85 -2.53
C ILE A 337 -42.11 2.28 -3.67
N SER A 338 -41.67 2.25 -4.93
CA SER A 338 -42.50 2.56 -6.10
C SER A 338 -43.69 1.60 -6.22
N GLN A 339 -43.45 0.28 -6.13
CA GLN A 339 -44.52 -0.72 -6.13
C GLN A 339 -45.51 -0.49 -4.99
N LYS A 340 -45.02 -0.24 -3.76
CA LYS A 340 -45.88 0.02 -2.61
C LYS A 340 -46.67 1.32 -2.76
N SER A 341 -46.10 2.34 -3.40
CA SER A 341 -46.78 3.60 -3.71
C SER A 341 -47.96 3.36 -4.65
N SER A 342 -47.77 2.55 -5.69
CA SER A 342 -48.85 2.14 -6.61
C SER A 342 -49.94 1.33 -5.90
N GLU A 343 -49.58 0.35 -5.06
CA GLU A 343 -50.55 -0.43 -4.27
C GLU A 343 -51.39 0.44 -3.33
N VAL A 344 -50.79 1.48 -2.73
CA VAL A 344 -51.49 2.44 -1.87
C VAL A 344 -52.56 3.20 -2.68
N VAL A 345 -52.23 3.61 -3.90
CA VAL A 345 -53.17 4.29 -4.81
C VAL A 345 -54.29 3.35 -5.27
N GLU A 346 -53.95 2.13 -5.69
CA GLU A 346 -54.93 1.12 -6.12
C GLU A 346 -55.89 0.73 -4.99
N LYS A 347 -55.38 0.59 -3.76
CA LYS A 347 -56.21 0.32 -2.58
C LYS A 347 -57.22 1.44 -2.34
N TYR A 348 -56.82 2.70 -2.56
CA TYR A 348 -57.77 3.81 -2.43
C TYR A 348 -58.86 3.79 -3.50
N LEU A 349 -58.45 3.57 -4.75
CA LEU A 349 -59.38 3.43 -5.87
C LEU A 349 -60.36 2.28 -5.62
N GLY A 350 -59.88 1.15 -5.10
CA GLY A 350 -60.71 0.01 -4.74
C GLY A 350 -61.71 0.34 -3.62
N ASN A 351 -61.30 1.08 -2.59
CA ASN A 351 -62.23 1.55 -1.53
C ASN A 351 -63.33 2.45 -2.10
N TYR A 352 -62.96 3.37 -3.00
CA TYR A 352 -63.91 4.23 -3.71
C TYR A 352 -64.90 3.44 -4.56
N GLN A 353 -64.42 2.52 -5.41
CA GLN A 353 -65.24 1.68 -6.26
C GLN A 353 -66.23 0.82 -5.45
N ARG A 354 -65.76 0.21 -4.35
CA ARG A 354 -66.61 -0.58 -3.45
C ARG A 354 -67.71 0.28 -2.84
N SER A 355 -67.38 1.49 -2.40
CA SER A 355 -68.35 2.44 -1.86
C SER A 355 -69.43 2.79 -2.88
N ILE A 356 -69.05 3.17 -4.11
CA ILE A 356 -70.01 3.44 -5.19
C ILE A 356 -70.88 2.23 -5.49
N LEU A 357 -70.28 1.06 -5.66
CA LEU A 357 -71.01 -0.15 -6.03
C LEU A 357 -72.05 -0.49 -4.96
N THR A 358 -71.71 -0.36 -3.68
CA THR A 358 -72.68 -0.53 -2.58
C THR A 358 -73.86 0.43 -2.71
N TYR A 359 -73.63 1.70 -3.06
CA TYR A 359 -74.74 2.64 -3.29
C TYR A 359 -75.58 2.27 -4.49
N VAL A 360 -74.95 2.06 -5.65
CA VAL A 360 -75.68 1.75 -6.88
C VAL A 360 -76.53 0.50 -6.67
N SER A 361 -75.99 -0.54 -6.03
CA SER A 361 -76.75 -1.73 -5.66
C SER A 361 -77.94 -1.40 -4.74
N PHE A 362 -77.74 -0.60 -3.70
CA PHE A 362 -78.82 -0.18 -2.80
C PHE A 362 -79.92 0.60 -3.54
N PHE A 363 -79.57 1.60 -4.36
CA PHE A 363 -80.52 2.38 -5.15
C PHE A 363 -81.31 1.50 -6.12
N VAL A 364 -80.64 0.60 -6.84
CA VAL A 364 -81.29 -0.35 -7.74
C VAL A 364 -82.26 -1.26 -6.97
N SER A 365 -81.86 -1.78 -5.81
CA SER A 365 -82.74 -2.61 -4.97
C SER A 365 -83.99 -1.84 -4.51
N VAL A 366 -83.83 -0.60 -4.03
CA VAL A 366 -84.97 0.23 -3.61
C VAL A 366 -85.90 0.53 -4.80
N PHE A 367 -85.32 0.86 -5.96
CA PHE A 367 -86.07 1.15 -7.18
C PHE A 367 -86.88 -0.06 -7.67
N ILE A 368 -86.27 -1.25 -7.72
CA ILE A 368 -86.94 -2.50 -8.11
C ILE A 368 -88.06 -2.86 -7.14
N LEU A 369 -87.78 -2.84 -5.83
CA LEU A 369 -88.78 -3.16 -4.80
C LEU A 369 -89.99 -2.23 -4.87
N ARG A 370 -89.74 -0.93 -5.14
CA ARG A 370 -90.81 0.04 -5.27
C ARG A 370 -91.70 -0.22 -6.49
N ILE A 371 -91.10 -0.41 -7.67
CA ILE A 371 -91.85 -0.72 -8.91
C ILE A 371 -92.74 -1.95 -8.73
N LEU A 372 -92.18 -3.02 -8.14
CA LEU A 372 -92.93 -4.25 -7.86
C LEU A 372 -94.08 -4.03 -6.87
N SER A 373 -93.93 -3.11 -5.92
CA SER A 373 -94.92 -2.85 -4.86
C SER A 373 -96.05 -1.90 -5.27
N THR A 374 -95.78 -0.84 -6.05
CA THR A 374 -96.74 0.25 -6.31
C THR A 374 -97.10 0.45 -7.78
N GLY A 375 -96.39 -0.19 -8.73
CA GLY A 375 -96.65 -0.08 -10.17
C GLY A 375 -96.43 1.29 -10.81
N ASN A 376 -96.06 2.31 -10.03
CA ASN A 376 -95.84 3.70 -10.45
C ASN A 376 -94.39 4.15 -10.22
N PHE A 377 -93.89 5.03 -11.09
CA PHE A 377 -92.53 5.60 -11.04
C PHE A 377 -92.42 6.90 -10.22
N VAL A 378 -93.53 7.41 -9.69
CA VAL A 378 -93.57 8.66 -8.90
C VAL A 378 -93.45 8.31 -7.42
N ASP A 379 -92.71 9.13 -6.66
CA ASP A 379 -92.41 8.94 -5.23
C ASP A 379 -91.74 7.61 -4.92
N VAL A 380 -90.60 7.36 -5.60
CA VAL A 380 -89.94 6.05 -5.50
C VAL A 380 -89.44 5.80 -4.08
N PHE A 381 -88.99 6.85 -3.37
CA PHE A 381 -88.46 6.73 -2.03
C PHE A 381 -89.52 7.09 -1.00
N SER A 382 -89.98 6.08 -0.24
CA SER A 382 -90.80 6.30 0.96
C SER A 382 -90.00 7.00 2.07
N LYS A 383 -90.69 7.47 3.11
CA LYS A 383 -90.05 8.06 4.31
C LYS A 383 -88.94 7.17 4.87
N ASP A 384 -89.22 5.89 5.06
CA ASP A 384 -88.26 4.93 5.62
C ASP A 384 -87.07 4.71 4.67
N ALA A 385 -87.33 4.62 3.35
CA ALA A 385 -86.29 4.49 2.35
C ALA A 385 -85.40 5.75 2.29
N THR A 386 -85.97 6.94 2.44
CA THR A 386 -85.24 8.21 2.45
C THR A 386 -84.32 8.31 3.67
N ILE A 387 -84.82 7.95 4.86
CA ILE A 387 -84.03 7.92 6.11
C ILE A 387 -82.87 6.92 5.99
N LEU A 388 -83.13 5.71 5.47
CA LEU A 388 -82.09 4.71 5.23
C LEU A 388 -81.04 5.19 4.21
N SER A 389 -81.47 5.91 3.17
CA SER A 389 -80.57 6.43 2.13
C SER A 389 -79.63 7.50 2.65
N PHE A 390 -80.14 8.45 3.45
CA PHE A 390 -79.28 9.42 4.13
C PHE A 390 -78.36 8.77 5.15
N SER A 391 -78.83 7.75 5.88
CA SER A 391 -78.01 6.98 6.82
C SER A 391 -76.86 6.29 6.11
N PHE A 392 -77.12 5.64 4.96
CA PHE A 392 -76.06 5.09 4.13
C PHE A 392 -75.13 6.21 3.65
N LEU A 393 -75.64 7.33 3.13
CA LEU A 393 -74.85 8.49 2.67
C LEU A 393 -73.85 8.98 3.74
N ALA A 394 -74.32 9.10 4.99
CA ALA A 394 -73.48 9.45 6.13
C ALA A 394 -72.38 8.40 6.40
N ILE A 395 -72.70 7.10 6.33
CA ILE A 395 -71.73 6.01 6.52
C ILE A 395 -70.61 6.07 5.47
N SER A 396 -70.91 6.36 4.21
CA SER A 396 -69.84 6.50 3.20
C SER A 396 -69.02 7.77 3.37
N ALA A 397 -69.63 8.88 3.79
CA ALA A 397 -68.86 10.07 4.12
C ALA A 397 -67.85 9.77 5.24
N ILE A 398 -68.26 9.02 6.27
CA ILE A 398 -67.36 8.52 7.32
C ILE A 398 -66.29 7.59 6.74
N PHE A 399 -66.66 6.66 5.84
CA PHE A 399 -65.72 5.73 5.21
C PHE A 399 -64.70 6.43 4.30
N LEU A 400 -65.08 7.52 3.64
CA LEU A 400 -64.19 8.41 2.88
C LEU A 400 -63.17 9.05 3.81
N ILE A 401 -63.62 9.66 4.92
CA ILE A 401 -62.74 10.30 5.91
C ILE A 401 -61.74 9.28 6.46
N PHE A 402 -62.21 8.10 6.84
CA PHE A 402 -61.37 7.01 7.34
C PHE A 402 -60.35 6.55 6.29
N SER A 403 -60.79 6.32 5.05
CA SER A 403 -59.92 5.88 3.96
C SER A 403 -58.83 6.91 3.65
N PHE A 404 -59.20 8.19 3.60
CA PHE A 404 -58.27 9.29 3.37
C PHE A 404 -57.22 9.41 4.48
N TRP A 405 -57.64 9.30 5.75
CA TRP A 405 -56.73 9.33 6.89
C TRP A 405 -55.73 8.15 6.86
N ASN A 406 -56.23 6.92 6.65
CA ASN A 406 -55.39 5.73 6.58
C ASN A 406 -54.31 5.84 5.47
N LEU A 407 -54.64 6.43 4.33
CA LEU A 407 -53.69 6.60 3.22
C LEU A 407 -52.67 7.68 3.46
N ARG A 408 -53.05 8.79 4.11
CA ARG A 408 -52.08 9.78 4.59
C ARG A 408 -51.06 9.15 5.54
N MET A 409 -51.49 8.21 6.38
CA MET A 409 -50.59 7.47 7.27
C MET A 409 -49.64 6.56 6.49
N GLU A 410 -50.12 5.84 5.48
CA GLU A 410 -49.27 5.01 4.61
C GLU A 410 -48.26 5.86 3.80
N LYS A 411 -48.68 7.03 3.26
CA LYS A 411 -47.75 7.98 2.61
C LYS A 411 -46.63 8.42 3.55
N LYS A 412 -46.96 8.79 4.79
CA LYS A 412 -45.95 9.16 5.81
C LYS A 412 -44.99 7.99 6.10
N ARG A 413 -45.50 6.77 6.15
CA ARG A 413 -44.70 5.56 6.35
C ARG A 413 -43.73 5.31 5.20
N LEU A 414 -44.14 5.54 3.94
CA LEU A 414 -43.26 5.45 2.77
C LEU A 414 -42.11 6.46 2.84
N ASN A 415 -42.41 7.72 3.19
CA ASN A 415 -41.39 8.76 3.37
C ASN A 415 -40.39 8.42 4.47
N ARG A 416 -40.87 7.93 5.62
CA ARG A 416 -39.99 7.48 6.69
C ARG A 416 -39.11 6.31 6.23
N LYS A 417 -39.67 5.36 5.47
CA LYS A 417 -38.91 4.21 4.97
C LYS A 417 -37.81 4.65 4.00
N TYR A 418 -38.09 5.59 3.10
CA TYR A 418 -37.07 6.17 2.22
C TYR A 418 -35.91 6.81 3.00
N ASN A 419 -36.22 7.66 3.98
CA ASN A 419 -35.19 8.29 4.81
C ASN A 419 -34.35 7.27 5.60
N ASN A 420 -34.99 6.20 6.07
CA ASN A 420 -34.28 5.11 6.74
C ASN A 420 -33.30 4.37 5.80
N ILE A 421 -33.65 4.20 4.53
CA ILE A 421 -32.74 3.63 3.51
C ILE A 421 -31.50 4.53 3.40
N LYS A 422 -31.70 5.83 3.16
CA LYS A 422 -30.61 6.81 3.04
C LYS A 422 -29.70 6.79 4.26
N SER A 423 -30.27 6.75 5.46
CA SER A 423 -29.50 6.67 6.71
C SER A 423 -28.75 5.34 6.88
N ARG A 424 -29.36 4.20 6.53
CA ARG A 424 -28.76 2.87 6.75
C ARG A 424 -27.51 2.66 5.91
N TYR A 425 -27.48 3.21 4.70
CA TYR A 425 -26.37 3.00 3.78
C TYR A 425 -25.22 3.99 3.97
N ARG A 426 -25.35 5.02 4.82
CA ARG A 426 -24.26 5.95 5.16
C ARG A 426 -23.07 5.30 5.88
N ASP A 427 -23.29 4.19 6.57
CA ASP A 427 -22.21 3.44 7.24
C ASP A 427 -21.39 2.60 6.23
N LEU A 428 -21.90 2.40 5.02
CA LEU A 428 -21.30 1.52 4.01
C LEU A 428 -20.83 2.28 2.76
N LEU A 429 -21.43 3.42 2.47
CA LEU A 429 -21.20 4.23 1.28
C LEU A 429 -20.96 5.68 1.65
N VAL A 430 -20.12 6.35 0.87
CA VAL A 430 -19.91 7.80 1.00
C VAL A 430 -21.19 8.52 0.58
N GLU A 431 -21.56 9.59 1.29
CA GLU A 431 -22.82 10.33 1.09
C GLU A 431 -23.06 10.74 -0.37
N LYS A 432 -22.02 11.24 -1.04
CA LYS A 432 -22.09 11.64 -2.46
C LYS A 432 -22.46 10.48 -3.40
N ASP A 433 -22.02 9.27 -3.08
CA ASP A 433 -22.34 8.07 -3.88
C ASP A 433 -23.80 7.64 -3.63
N ILE A 434 -24.30 7.79 -2.41
CA ILE A 434 -25.72 7.54 -2.08
C ILE A 434 -26.63 8.48 -2.86
N ASP A 435 -26.32 9.78 -2.88
CA ASP A 435 -27.09 10.78 -3.62
C ASP A 435 -27.08 10.49 -5.13
N GLN A 436 -25.94 10.05 -5.67
CA GLN A 436 -25.83 9.64 -7.07
C GLN A 436 -26.62 8.35 -7.38
N ILE A 437 -26.62 7.36 -6.49
CA ILE A 437 -27.41 6.13 -6.65
C ILE A 437 -28.92 6.45 -6.63
N LEU A 438 -29.33 7.43 -5.82
CA LEU A 438 -30.73 7.84 -5.64
C LEU A 438 -31.18 8.98 -6.57
N ASP A 439 -30.33 9.42 -7.51
CA ASP A 439 -30.58 10.54 -8.44
C ASP A 439 -31.12 11.79 -7.71
N ASP A 440 -30.46 12.23 -6.63
CA ASP A 440 -30.86 13.38 -5.81
C ASP A 440 -32.32 13.33 -5.30
N ASP A 441 -32.75 12.11 -4.96
CA ASP A 441 -34.09 11.74 -4.51
C ASP A 441 -35.19 11.96 -5.56
N LYS A 442 -34.85 12.15 -6.83
CA LYS A 442 -35.79 12.53 -7.90
C LYS A 442 -36.87 11.50 -8.13
N GLU A 443 -36.50 10.22 -8.23
CA GLU A 443 -37.47 9.12 -8.45
C GLU A 443 -38.45 9.02 -7.27
N PHE A 444 -37.95 9.11 -6.04
CA PHE A 444 -38.80 9.09 -4.86
C PHE A 444 -39.75 10.29 -4.77
N LYS A 445 -39.26 11.50 -5.08
CA LYS A 445 -40.10 12.72 -5.15
C LYS A 445 -41.19 12.57 -6.21
N TYR A 446 -40.86 12.01 -7.37
CA TYR A 446 -41.83 11.72 -8.43
C TYR A 446 -42.93 10.76 -7.92
N GLU A 447 -42.56 9.63 -7.31
CA GLU A 447 -43.51 8.67 -6.75
C GLU A 447 -44.44 9.30 -5.71
N MET A 448 -43.90 10.13 -4.80
CA MET A 448 -44.72 10.81 -3.79
C MET A 448 -45.67 11.84 -4.40
N SER A 449 -45.25 12.54 -5.46
CA SER A 449 -46.11 13.45 -6.20
C SER A 449 -47.21 12.70 -6.95
N PHE A 450 -46.91 11.54 -7.51
CA PHE A 450 -47.88 10.67 -8.17
C PHE A 450 -48.97 10.21 -7.20
N VAL A 451 -48.57 9.70 -6.02
CA VAL A 451 -49.51 9.31 -4.95
C VAL A 451 -50.40 10.48 -4.54
N GLU A 452 -49.81 11.65 -4.30
CA GLU A 452 -50.55 12.84 -3.89
C GLU A 452 -51.59 13.29 -4.92
N ASN A 453 -51.19 13.37 -6.19
CA ASN A 453 -52.08 13.75 -7.28
C ASN A 453 -53.25 12.78 -7.43
N ARG A 454 -52.99 11.47 -7.38
CA ARG A 454 -54.03 10.44 -7.48
C ARG A 454 -54.98 10.46 -6.29
N LEU A 455 -54.46 10.67 -5.07
CA LEU A 455 -55.29 10.84 -3.88
C LEU A 455 -56.25 12.02 -4.03
N ILE A 456 -55.78 13.17 -4.50
CA ILE A 456 -56.63 14.36 -4.69
C ILE A 456 -57.72 14.06 -5.72
N ILE A 457 -57.35 13.54 -6.89
CA ILE A 457 -58.29 13.24 -7.99
C ILE A 457 -59.38 12.28 -7.52
N TYR A 458 -59.02 11.16 -6.89
CA TYR A 458 -60.00 10.17 -6.42
C TYR A 458 -60.86 10.68 -5.27
N THR A 459 -60.32 11.54 -4.40
CA THR A 459 -61.13 12.17 -3.34
C THR A 459 -62.17 13.12 -3.93
N ILE A 460 -61.79 13.95 -4.91
CA ILE A 460 -62.72 14.85 -5.60
C ILE A 460 -63.82 14.04 -6.29
N LEU A 461 -63.46 12.98 -7.03
CA LEU A 461 -64.43 12.10 -7.68
C LEU A 461 -65.40 11.47 -6.66
N TRP A 462 -64.89 11.05 -5.51
CA TRP A 462 -65.73 10.50 -4.44
C TRP A 462 -66.70 11.52 -3.86
N ILE A 463 -66.23 12.74 -3.56
CA ILE A 463 -67.08 13.82 -3.06
C ILE A 463 -68.15 14.18 -4.09
N VAL A 464 -67.78 14.35 -5.36
CA VAL A 464 -68.73 14.63 -6.45
C VAL A 464 -69.77 13.52 -6.56
N THR A 465 -69.37 12.25 -6.46
CA THR A 465 -70.33 11.13 -6.49
C THR A 465 -71.31 11.17 -5.32
N LEU A 466 -70.84 11.49 -4.11
CA LEU A 466 -71.72 11.65 -2.95
C LEU A 466 -72.69 12.82 -3.12
N LEU A 467 -72.25 13.94 -3.70
CA LEU A 467 -73.12 15.08 -3.99
C LEU A 467 -74.20 14.74 -5.03
N VAL A 468 -73.83 14.00 -6.09
CA VAL A 468 -74.80 13.54 -7.10
C VAL A 468 -75.83 12.60 -6.47
N LEU A 469 -75.39 11.64 -5.64
CA LEU A 469 -76.29 10.75 -4.93
C LEU A 469 -77.20 11.50 -3.95
N PHE A 470 -76.68 12.51 -3.25
CA PHE A 470 -77.47 13.38 -2.37
C PHE A 470 -78.57 14.10 -3.15
N SER A 471 -78.22 14.76 -4.26
CA SER A 471 -79.18 15.43 -5.14
C SER A 471 -80.23 14.47 -5.72
N ALA A 472 -79.81 13.24 -6.06
CA ALA A 472 -80.73 12.20 -6.55
C ALA A 472 -81.76 11.80 -5.49
N ILE A 473 -81.35 11.64 -4.22
CA ILE A 473 -82.27 11.36 -3.10
C ILE A 473 -83.29 12.50 -2.95
N LEU A 474 -82.85 13.76 -2.99
CA LEU A 474 -83.74 14.92 -2.87
C LEU A 474 -84.74 15.05 -4.00
N THR A 475 -84.39 14.58 -5.20
CA THR A 475 -85.28 14.67 -6.36
C THR A 475 -86.34 13.57 -6.36
N VAL A 476 -86.03 12.42 -5.78
CA VAL A 476 -86.85 11.19 -5.86
C VAL A 476 -87.66 10.93 -4.58
N SER A 477 -87.31 11.59 -3.46
CA SER A 477 -88.02 11.47 -2.20
C SER A 477 -89.28 12.33 -2.16
N SER A 478 -90.39 11.74 -1.70
CA SER A 478 -91.63 12.47 -1.42
C SER A 478 -91.67 13.09 -0.02
N TYR A 479 -90.67 12.80 0.82
CA TYR A 479 -90.61 13.23 2.21
C TYR A 479 -89.64 14.41 2.43
N VAL A 480 -88.50 14.39 1.75
CA VAL A 480 -87.50 15.48 1.78
C VAL A 480 -87.13 15.82 0.35
N ASN A 481 -87.69 16.91 -0.16
CA ASN A 481 -87.49 17.40 -1.53
C ASN A 481 -86.83 18.79 -1.54
N TRP A 482 -86.53 19.32 -2.72
CA TRP A 482 -85.89 20.64 -2.86
C TRP A 482 -86.68 21.78 -2.20
N GLU A 483 -88.02 21.71 -2.18
CA GLU A 483 -88.91 22.71 -1.55
C GLU A 483 -88.94 22.61 -0.01
N THR A 484 -88.52 21.49 0.56
CA THR A 484 -88.39 21.34 2.02
C THR A 484 -87.04 21.84 2.56
N LEU A 485 -86.06 22.06 1.69
CA LEU A 485 -84.69 22.46 2.03
C LEU A 485 -84.39 23.92 1.71
N PHE A 486 -85.15 24.53 0.80
CA PHE A 486 -85.13 25.96 0.44
C PHE A 486 -86.55 26.49 0.48
#